data_AF-A0A2U2RQ41-F1
#
_entry.id   AF-A0A2U2RQ41-F1
#
_cell.length_a   1.000
_cell.length_b   1.000
_cell.length_c   1.000
_cell.angle_alpha   90.00
_cell.angle_beta   90.00
_cell.angle_gamma   90.00
#
_symmetry.space_group_name_H-M   'P 1'
#
loop_
_entity.id
_entity.type
_entity.pdbx_description
1 polymer ?
#
loop_
_entity_poly.entity_id
_entity_poly.type
_entity_poly.pdbx_seq_one_letter_code
_entity_poly.pdbx_strand_id
1 'polypeptide(L)' 'VKKDLKLSDRSYKCDCGLIIDRDLNASINLKNAKEYKIA' A
#
# COMPACT_ATOMS: atom_id res chain seq x y z
N VAL A 1 5.25 -2.98 -12.36
CA VAL A 1 5.71 -3.63 -11.10
C VAL A 1 7.10 -3.09 -10.78
N LYS A 2 7.31 -2.51 -9.60
CA LYS A 2 8.66 -2.06 -9.17
C LYS A 2 9.52 -3.31 -8.95
N LYS A 3 10.56 -3.48 -9.77
CA LYS A 3 11.40 -4.69 -9.78
C LYS A 3 12.30 -4.81 -8.54
N ASP A 4 12.57 -3.71 -7.85
CA ASP A 4 13.54 -3.64 -6.74
C ASP A 4 12.88 -3.50 -5.36
N LEU A 5 11.57 -3.78 -5.26
CA LEU A 5 10.83 -3.64 -4.01
C LEU A 5 11.16 -4.80 -3.07
N LYS A 6 11.93 -4.55 -2.01
CA LYS A 6 12.35 -5.61 -1.08
C LYS A 6 11.27 -5.85 -0.01
N LEU A 7 11.31 -7.04 0.58
CA LEU A 7 10.50 -7.38 1.77
C LEU A 7 10.88 -6.54 3.00
N SER A 8 12.11 -6.01 3.03
CA SER A 8 12.57 -5.04 4.04
C SER A 8 11.87 -3.69 3.91
N ASP A 9 11.32 -3.37 2.73
CA ASP A 9 10.65 -2.09 2.44
C ASP A 9 9.14 -2.17 2.70
N ARG A 10 8.68 -3.21 3.42
CA ARG A 10 7.26 -3.48 3.68
C ARG A 10 6.57 -2.47 4.59
N SER A 11 7.29 -1.56 5.24
CA SER A 11 6.68 -0.47 5.99
C SER A 11 6.30 0.69 5.07
N TYR A 12 5.01 0.95 4.92
CA TYR A 12 4.50 2.21 4.38
C TYR A 12 4.60 3.31 5.43
N LYS A 13 5.15 4.46 5.03
CA LYS A 13 5.22 5.67 5.86
C LYS A 13 4.48 6.80 5.16
N CYS A 14 3.46 7.32 5.81
CA CYS A 14 2.71 8.49 5.38
C CYS A 14 3.37 9.76 5.93
N ASP A 15 3.30 10.86 5.18
CA ASP A 15 3.72 12.19 5.67
C ASP A 15 2.89 12.66 6.88
N CYS A 16 1.72 12.05 7.08
CA CYS A 16 0.86 12.22 8.24
C CYS A 16 1.34 11.50 9.52
N GLY A 17 2.48 10.80 9.47
CA GLY A 17 3.07 10.07 10.60
C GLY A 17 2.60 8.62 10.77
N LEU A 18 1.68 8.15 9.92
CA LEU A 18 1.25 6.75 9.92
C LEU A 18 2.37 5.83 9.42
N ILE A 19 2.70 4.81 10.21
CA ILE A 19 3.60 3.72 9.83
C ILE A 19 2.82 2.40 9.93
N ILE A 20 2.63 1.71 8.81
CA ILE A 20 1.85 0.47 8.71
C ILE A 20 2.47 -0.47 7.68
N ASP A 21 2.15 -1.75 7.74
CA ASP A 21 2.48 -2.68 6.65
C ASP A 21 1.83 -2.21 5.33
N ARG A 22 2.63 -2.17 4.27
CA ARG A 22 2.26 -1.65 2.96
C ARG A 22 1.17 -2.49 2.30
N ASP A 23 1.18 -3.80 2.49
CA ASP A 23 0.23 -4.72 1.84
C ASP A 23 -1.12 -4.65 2.58
N LEU A 24 -1.09 -4.46 3.90
CA LEU A 24 -2.27 -4.11 4.69
C LEU A 24 -2.86 -2.75 4.26
N ASN A 25 -2.03 -1.71 4.11
CA ASN A 25 -2.47 -0.40 3.62
C ASN A 25 -3.12 -0.50 2.23
N ALA A 26 -2.51 -1.27 1.32
CA ALA A 26 -3.08 -1.53 0.01
C ALA A 26 -4.44 -2.25 0.10
N SER A 27 -4.58 -3.24 0.99
CA SER A 27 -5.84 -3.94 1.23
C SER A 27 -6.94 -3.03 1.78
N ILE A 28 -6.60 -2.09 2.68
CA ILE A 28 -7.51 -1.07 3.20
C ILE A 28 -7.94 -0.11 2.07
N ASN A 29 -7.00 0.36 1.26
CA ASN A 29 -7.29 1.22 0.11
C ASN A 29 -8.22 0.50 -0.88
N LEU A 30 -7.96 -0.78 -1.15
CA LEU A 30 -8.82 -1.61 -1.96
C LEU A 30 -10.18 -1.83 -1.31
N LYS A 31 -10.30 -1.97 0.01
CA LYS A 31 -11.60 -2.08 0.68
C LYS A 31 -12.43 -0.78 0.58
N ASN A 32 -11.78 0.38 0.63
CA ASN A 32 -12.43 1.69 0.72
C ASN A 32 -12.62 2.40 -0.64
N ALA A 33 -12.08 1.85 -1.72
CA ALA A 33 -12.22 2.45 -3.04
C ALA A 33 -13.69 2.41 -3.53
N LYS A 34 -14.14 3.51 -4.13
CA LYS A 34 -15.51 3.63 -4.68
C LYS A 34 -15.63 3.07 -6.09
N GLU A 35 -14.53 3.14 -6.85
CA GLU A 35 -14.43 2.68 -8.23
C GLU A 35 -13.10 1.95 -8.40
N TYR A 36 -13.11 0.88 -9.19
CA TYR A 36 -11.92 0.10 -9.51
C TYR A 36 -11.76 0.05 -11.02
N LYS A 37 -10.53 0.21 -11.48
CA LYS A 37 -10.15 -0.11 -12.86
C LYS A 37 -9.59 -1.51 -12.86
N ILE A 38 -10.23 -2.39 -13.62
CA ILE A 38 -9.69 -3.71 -13.93
C ILE A 38 -8.74 -3.54 -15.12
N ALA A 39 -7.63 -4.27 -15.11
CA ALA A 39 -6.60 -4.21 -16.15
C ALA A 39 -7.04 -4.86 -17.45
#